data_AF-A0A969YZC8-F1
#
_entry.id   AF-A0A969YZC8-F1
#
_cell.length_a   1.000
_cell.length_b   1.000
_cell.length_c   1.000
_cell.angle_alpha   90.00
_cell.angle_beta   90.00
_cell.angle_gamma   90.00
#
_symmetry.space_group_name_H-M   'P 1'
#
loop_
_entity.id
_entity.type
_entity.pdbx_description
1 polymer ?
#
loop_
_entity_poly.entity_id
_entity_poly.type
_entity_poly.pdbx_seq_one_letter_code
_entity_poly.pdbx_strand_id
1 'polypeptide(L)'
;MTTATKIGNYIMMSGETLEWHYPLTVSEAYSLVIGIEKLTTAVYDELRKTKNSKAKEVLQDFEEQNQLELASLSKAFNYYLNCEIGEFYNSGGILDKGSKMEAEITNRKSLINRNLRNHYQKVSTIYDDIRSRNTDYFDTNNCKDVFELGLEVRHNSCELYERLAKLYPTGPMEKAFSNIANLIKTGNKNLENIH
;
A
#
# COMPACT_ATOMS: atom_id res chain seq x y z
N MET A 1 25.02 -5.67 11.79
CA MET A 1 23.81 -6.53 11.68
C MET A 1 22.66 -5.64 11.24
N THR A 2 22.29 -5.72 9.96
CA THR A 2 21.22 -4.96 9.34
C THR A 2 19.95 -5.81 9.35
N THR A 3 19.02 -5.52 10.25
CA THR A 3 17.69 -6.13 10.26
C THR A 3 16.87 -5.53 9.13
N ALA A 4 16.99 -6.14 7.96
CA ALA A 4 15.97 -6.06 6.92
C ALA A 4 14.75 -6.81 7.43
N THR A 5 13.76 -6.10 7.96
CA THR A 5 12.44 -6.68 8.20
C THR A 5 11.88 -7.03 6.82
N LYS A 6 11.89 -8.32 6.49
CA LYS A 6 11.32 -8.90 5.28
C LYS A 6 9.83 -8.51 5.19
N ILE A 7 9.54 -7.43 4.47
CA ILE A 7 8.18 -7.07 4.08
C ILE A 7 7.77 -8.06 2.98
N GLY A 8 6.71 -8.82 3.26
CA GLY A 8 6.45 -10.14 2.70
C GLY A 8 6.48 -10.25 1.17
N ASN A 9 7.05 -11.36 0.69
CA ASN A 9 6.98 -12.09 -0.59
C ASN A 9 6.76 -11.39 -1.96
N TYR A 10 6.44 -10.10 -2.03
CA TYR A 10 6.42 -9.27 -3.24
C TYR A 10 7.47 -8.16 -3.21
N ILE A 11 8.19 -8.02 -2.10
CA ILE A 11 9.34 -7.13 -1.95
C ILE A 11 10.56 -8.03 -1.69
N MET A 12 11.08 -8.63 -2.76
CA MET A 12 12.35 -9.36 -2.69
C MET A 12 13.48 -8.34 -2.60
N MET A 13 14.06 -8.16 -1.41
CA MET A 13 15.37 -7.53 -1.30
C MET A 13 16.45 -8.54 -1.68
N SER A 14 16.73 -8.68 -2.98
CA SER A 14 17.98 -9.27 -3.43
C SER A 14 18.89 -8.15 -3.92
N GLY A 15 19.89 -7.82 -3.11
CA GLY A 15 21.16 -7.25 -3.56
C GLY A 15 21.16 -5.83 -4.12
N GLU A 16 20.37 -5.48 -5.13
CA GLU A 16 20.61 -4.26 -5.91
C GLU A 16 19.40 -3.68 -6.69
N THR A 17 18.22 -4.32 -6.74
CA THR A 17 17.04 -3.74 -7.41
C THR A 17 15.74 -4.26 -6.81
N LEU A 18 14.84 -3.34 -6.44
CA LEU A 18 13.49 -3.67 -6.02
C LEU A 18 12.65 -3.98 -7.27
N GLU A 19 12.41 -5.26 -7.56
CA GLU A 19 11.59 -5.68 -8.70
C GLU A 19 10.10 -5.58 -8.38
N TRP A 20 9.55 -4.40 -8.63
CA TRP A 20 8.10 -4.20 -8.65
C TRP A 20 7.50 -4.98 -9.81
N HIS A 21 6.75 -6.04 -9.49
CA HIS A 21 5.92 -6.72 -10.45
C HIS A 21 4.60 -5.95 -10.56
N TYR A 22 4.35 -5.33 -11.72
CA TYR A 22 3.07 -4.70 -11.99
C TYR A 22 1.98 -5.78 -12.07
N PRO A 23 0.81 -5.58 -11.45
CA PRO A 23 -0.20 -6.61 -11.39
C PRO A 23 -0.84 -6.82 -12.76
N LEU A 24 -1.03 -8.07 -13.12
CA LEU A 24 -1.69 -8.53 -14.34
C LEU A 24 -3.09 -9.08 -14.05
N THR A 25 -3.35 -9.46 -12.79
CA THR A 25 -4.68 -9.89 -12.33
C THR A 25 -5.20 -9.03 -11.18
N VAL A 26 -6.49 -9.16 -10.88
CA VAL A 26 -7.11 -8.39 -9.80
C VAL A 26 -6.59 -8.88 -8.45
N SER A 27 -6.41 -10.19 -8.27
CA SER A 27 -5.79 -10.71 -7.05
C SER A 27 -4.38 -10.17 -6.84
N GLU A 28 -3.56 -10.06 -7.89
CA GLU A 28 -2.25 -9.44 -7.82
C GLU A 28 -2.31 -7.96 -7.44
N ALA A 29 -3.32 -7.21 -7.91
CA ALA A 29 -3.53 -5.81 -7.53
C ALA A 29 -3.78 -5.67 -6.02
N TYR A 30 -4.65 -6.50 -5.45
CA TYR A 30 -4.90 -6.51 -4.01
C TYR A 30 -3.67 -6.98 -3.23
N SER A 31 -2.92 -7.96 -3.74
CA SER A 31 -1.68 -8.44 -3.12
C SER A 31 -0.61 -7.34 -3.04
N LEU A 32 -0.42 -6.60 -4.14
CA LEU A 32 0.48 -5.44 -4.19
C LEU A 32 0.09 -4.39 -3.16
N VAL A 33 -1.19 -4.03 -3.07
CA VAL A 33 -1.70 -3.02 -2.14
C VAL A 33 -1.52 -3.47 -0.69
N ILE A 34 -1.80 -4.73 -0.37
CA ILE A 34 -1.51 -5.30 0.96
C ILE A 34 0.00 -5.18 1.29
N GLY A 35 0.87 -5.37 0.30
CA GLY A 35 2.31 -5.15 0.45
C GLY A 35 2.66 -3.69 0.75
N ILE A 36 2.02 -2.74 0.07
CA ILE A 36 2.21 -1.31 0.28
C ILE A 36 1.70 -0.89 1.67
N GLU A 37 0.52 -1.35 2.10
CA GLU A 37 -0.01 -0.97 3.42
C GLU A 37 0.83 -1.53 4.58
N LYS A 38 1.56 -2.63 4.38
CA LYS A 38 2.56 -3.10 5.36
C LYS A 38 3.77 -2.14 5.46
N LEU A 39 4.13 -1.45 4.38
CA LEU A 39 5.15 -0.40 4.42
C LEU A 39 4.63 0.81 5.20
N THR A 40 3.37 1.18 5.02
CA THR A 40 2.69 2.21 5.84
C THR A 40 2.75 1.84 7.33
N THR A 41 2.45 0.58 7.70
CA THR A 41 2.56 0.11 9.09
C THR A 41 3.97 0.30 9.65
N ALA A 42 5.02 0.04 8.86
CA ALA A 42 6.40 0.21 9.31
C ALA A 42 6.74 1.67 9.67
N VAL A 43 6.11 2.65 8.99
CA VAL A 43 6.22 4.06 9.35
C VAL A 43 5.58 4.33 10.72
N TYR A 44 4.40 3.79 10.97
CA TYR A 44 3.71 3.93 12.26
C TYR A 44 4.47 3.28 13.41
N ASP A 45 5.05 2.09 13.18
CA ASP A 45 5.91 1.40 14.14
C ASP A 45 7.13 2.25 14.52
N GLU A 46 7.72 2.97 13.56
CA GLU A 46 8.84 3.88 13.83
C GLU A 46 8.39 5.11 14.63
N LEU A 47 7.25 5.73 14.24
CA LEU A 47 6.67 6.88 14.96
C LEU A 47 6.30 6.54 16.40
N ARG A 48 5.85 5.31 16.67
CA ARG A 48 5.43 4.83 17.99
C ARG A 48 6.56 4.83 19.03
N LYS A 49 7.82 4.93 18.59
CA LYS A 49 8.97 5.04 19.49
C LYS A 49 9.05 6.39 20.21
N THR A 50 8.22 7.38 19.85
CA THR A 50 8.00 8.60 20.65
C THR A 50 7.69 8.29 22.12
N LYS A 51 8.07 9.18 23.05
CA LYS A 51 7.68 9.11 24.47
C LYS A 51 6.34 9.82 24.74
N ASN A 52 5.83 10.60 23.79
CA ASN A 52 4.58 11.34 23.93
C ASN A 52 3.36 10.39 23.90
N SER A 53 2.62 10.32 25.02
CA SER A 53 1.47 9.41 25.16
C SER A 53 0.29 9.77 24.25
N LYS A 54 0.02 11.06 24.04
CA LYS A 54 -1.05 11.51 23.14
C LYS A 54 -0.74 11.20 21.68
N ALA A 55 0.54 11.33 21.29
CA ALA A 55 0.97 10.89 19.96
C ALA A 55 0.78 9.38 19.76
N LYS A 56 0.97 8.58 20.81
CA LYS A 56 0.68 7.13 20.76
C LYS A 56 -0.81 6.83 20.62
N GLU A 57 -1.69 7.60 21.27
CA GLU A 57 -3.14 7.49 21.08
C GLU A 57 -3.53 7.79 19.63
N VAL A 58 -3.02 8.88 19.05
CA VAL A 58 -3.23 9.18 17.62
C VAL A 58 -2.78 8.00 16.74
N LEU A 59 -1.57 7.48 16.93
CA LEU A 59 -1.05 6.35 16.14
C LEU A 59 -1.85 5.07 16.32
N GLN A 60 -2.45 4.86 17.50
CA GLN A 60 -3.35 3.74 17.75
C GLN A 60 -4.58 3.80 16.83
N ASP A 61 -5.19 4.99 16.67
CA ASP A 61 -6.33 5.16 15.76
C ASP A 61 -5.95 4.87 14.31
N PHE A 62 -4.76 5.32 13.86
CA PHE A 62 -4.24 5.01 12.52
C PHE A 62 -4.06 3.50 12.31
N GLU A 63 -3.55 2.79 13.31
CA GLU A 63 -3.35 1.35 13.22
C GLU A 63 -4.65 0.57 13.23
N GLU A 64 -5.62 0.96 14.06
CA GLU A 64 -6.94 0.34 14.07
C GLU A 64 -7.63 0.53 12.71
N GLN A 65 -7.58 1.74 12.15
CA GLN A 65 -8.10 2.00 10.81
C GLN A 65 -7.37 1.17 9.75
N ASN A 66 -6.03 1.09 9.80
CA ASN A 66 -5.25 0.29 8.86
C ASN A 66 -5.53 -1.22 8.99
N GLN A 67 -5.76 -1.73 10.20
CA GLN A 67 -6.14 -3.13 10.42
C GLN A 67 -7.50 -3.47 9.81
N LEU A 68 -8.50 -2.58 9.96
CA LEU A 68 -9.82 -2.72 9.34
C LEU A 68 -9.72 -2.75 7.81
N GLU A 69 -8.86 -1.89 7.25
CA GLU A 69 -8.60 -1.82 5.81
C GLU A 69 -7.89 -3.07 5.31
N LEU A 70 -6.81 -3.50 5.99
CA LEU A 70 -6.08 -4.72 5.66
C LEU A 70 -6.98 -5.96 5.71
N ALA A 71 -7.91 -6.04 6.66
CA ALA A 71 -8.90 -7.12 6.71
C ALA A 71 -9.83 -7.09 5.49
N SER A 72 -10.30 -5.89 5.10
CA SER A 72 -11.15 -5.69 3.92
C SER A 72 -10.42 -6.03 2.61
N LEU A 73 -9.17 -5.60 2.48
CA LEU A 73 -8.28 -5.91 1.36
C LEU A 73 -8.00 -7.40 1.27
N SER A 74 -7.71 -8.06 2.40
CA SER A 74 -7.45 -9.51 2.45
C SER A 74 -8.68 -10.32 2.05
N LYS A 75 -9.88 -9.89 2.47
CA LYS A 75 -11.14 -10.51 2.04
C LYS A 75 -11.33 -10.38 0.53
N ALA A 76 -11.08 -9.20 -0.04
CA ALA A 76 -11.20 -8.97 -1.48
C ALA A 76 -10.15 -9.78 -2.27
N PHE A 77 -8.90 -9.81 -1.81
CA PHE A 77 -7.84 -10.65 -2.37
C PHE A 77 -8.28 -12.12 -2.49
N ASN A 78 -8.74 -12.71 -1.38
CA ASN A 78 -9.18 -14.11 -1.36
C ASN A 78 -10.37 -14.36 -2.30
N TYR A 79 -11.31 -13.42 -2.38
CA TYR A 79 -12.43 -13.52 -3.31
C TYR A 79 -11.94 -13.59 -4.77
N TYR A 80 -11.12 -12.62 -5.19
CA TYR A 80 -10.65 -12.57 -6.58
C TYR A 80 -9.71 -13.73 -6.92
N LEU A 81 -8.85 -14.14 -5.99
CA LEU A 81 -8.00 -15.31 -6.17
C LEU A 81 -8.85 -16.57 -6.40
N ASN A 82 -9.91 -16.77 -5.62
CA ASN A 82 -10.80 -17.92 -5.81
C ASN A 82 -11.56 -17.86 -7.14
N CYS A 83 -11.97 -16.68 -7.60
CA CYS A 83 -12.54 -16.52 -8.94
C CYS A 83 -11.54 -16.91 -10.04
N GLU A 84 -10.30 -16.44 -9.95
CA GLU A 84 -9.23 -16.73 -10.90
C GLU A 84 -8.87 -18.23 -10.92
N ILE A 85 -8.82 -18.87 -9.74
CA ILE A 85 -8.65 -20.33 -9.61
C ILE A 85 -9.83 -21.08 -10.23
N GLY A 86 -11.07 -20.64 -10.01
CA GLY A 86 -12.24 -21.25 -10.61
C GLY A 86 -12.22 -21.18 -12.14
N GLU A 87 -11.82 -20.04 -12.69
CA GLU A 87 -11.66 -19.86 -14.13
C GLU A 87 -10.55 -20.73 -14.72
N PHE A 88 -9.43 -20.89 -14.00
CA PHE A 88 -8.35 -21.80 -14.39
C PHE A 88 -8.85 -23.24 -14.58
N TYR A 89 -9.63 -23.75 -13.63
CA TYR A 89 -10.17 -25.10 -13.74
C TYR A 89 -11.23 -25.20 -14.83
N ASN A 90 -12.08 -24.18 -14.99
CA ASN A 90 -13.10 -24.15 -16.05
C ASN A 90 -12.50 -24.09 -17.46
N SER A 91 -11.29 -23.56 -17.63
CA SER A 91 -10.60 -23.49 -18.93
C SER A 91 -9.75 -24.74 -19.24
N GLY A 92 -9.77 -25.76 -18.38
CA GLY A 92 -8.91 -26.94 -18.54
C GLY A 92 -7.44 -26.68 -18.20
N GLY A 93 -7.15 -25.68 -17.36
CA GLY A 93 -5.80 -25.37 -16.90
C GLY A 93 -5.04 -24.36 -17.76
N ILE A 94 -5.72 -23.61 -18.63
CA ILE A 94 -5.10 -22.58 -19.48
C ILE A 94 -5.64 -21.21 -19.09
N LEU A 95 -4.82 -20.35 -18.50
CA LEU A 95 -5.19 -18.98 -18.12
C LEU A 95 -4.42 -17.97 -18.98
N ASP A 96 -5.13 -17.31 -19.90
CA ASP A 96 -4.56 -16.28 -20.80
C ASP A 96 -4.79 -14.84 -20.28
N LYS A 97 -5.39 -14.68 -19.09
CA LYS A 97 -5.73 -13.34 -18.57
C LYS A 97 -4.50 -12.47 -18.31
N GLY A 98 -3.44 -13.05 -17.76
CA GLY A 98 -2.19 -12.34 -17.51
C GLY A 98 -1.56 -11.83 -18.80
N SER A 99 -1.45 -12.68 -19.81
CA SER A 99 -0.88 -12.34 -21.12
C SER A 99 -1.71 -11.32 -21.89
N LYS A 100 -3.05 -11.38 -21.82
CA LYS A 100 -3.93 -10.35 -22.39
C LYS A 100 -3.74 -8.99 -21.72
N MET A 101 -3.79 -8.95 -20.39
CA MET A 101 -3.58 -7.71 -19.64
C MET A 101 -2.19 -7.15 -19.94
N GLU A 102 -1.18 -8.01 -19.99
CA GLU A 102 0.19 -7.64 -20.31
C GLU A 102 0.29 -6.94 -21.68
N ALA A 103 -0.38 -7.48 -22.69
CA ALA A 103 -0.47 -6.86 -24.02
C ALA A 103 -1.15 -5.48 -23.95
N GLU A 104 -2.28 -5.38 -23.26
CA GLU A 104 -3.06 -4.13 -23.14
C GLU A 104 -2.31 -3.00 -22.42
N ILE A 105 -1.45 -3.32 -21.45
CA ILE A 105 -0.67 -2.32 -20.69
C ILE A 105 0.74 -2.11 -21.22
N THR A 106 1.15 -2.75 -22.32
CA THR A 106 2.55 -2.73 -22.82
C THR A 106 3.14 -1.32 -22.88
N ASN A 107 2.39 -0.36 -23.42
CA ASN A 107 2.85 1.03 -23.56
C ASN A 107 2.81 1.85 -22.24
N ARG A 108 2.26 1.28 -21.17
CA ARG A 108 2.08 1.91 -19.85
C ARG A 108 2.90 1.25 -18.75
N LYS A 109 3.52 0.08 -18.99
CA LYS A 109 4.36 -0.66 -18.04
C LYS A 109 5.42 0.23 -17.36
N SER A 110 6.15 1.02 -18.15
CA SER A 110 7.18 1.92 -17.62
C SER A 110 6.61 2.98 -16.68
N LEU A 111 5.42 3.51 -16.97
CA LEU A 111 4.73 4.48 -16.13
C LEU A 111 4.20 3.84 -14.85
N ILE A 112 3.65 2.62 -14.91
CA ILE A 112 3.21 1.87 -13.73
C ILE A 112 4.39 1.66 -12.79
N ASN A 113 5.49 1.11 -13.30
CA ASN A 113 6.70 0.86 -12.52
C ASN A 113 7.29 2.15 -11.92
N ARG A 114 7.28 3.25 -12.68
CA ARG A 114 7.73 4.55 -12.18
C ARG A 114 6.85 5.04 -11.03
N ASN A 115 5.53 4.90 -11.11
CA ASN A 115 4.64 5.30 -10.01
C ASN A 115 4.87 4.45 -8.75
N LEU A 116 5.04 3.14 -8.89
CA LEU A 116 5.33 2.23 -7.77
C LEU A 116 6.68 2.59 -7.11
N ARG A 117 7.72 2.77 -7.92
CA ARG A 117 9.05 3.17 -7.43
C ARG A 117 9.01 4.53 -6.73
N ASN A 118 8.35 5.52 -7.33
CA ASN A 118 8.26 6.86 -6.74
C ASN A 118 7.51 6.83 -5.41
N HIS A 119 6.44 6.05 -5.29
CA HIS A 119 5.71 5.89 -4.03
C HIS A 119 6.61 5.26 -2.96
N TYR A 120 7.30 4.16 -3.28
CA TYR A 120 8.24 3.54 -2.35
C TYR A 120 9.33 4.50 -1.90
N GLN A 121 9.93 5.25 -2.82
CA GLN A 121 10.95 6.24 -2.50
C GLN A 121 10.40 7.29 -1.53
N LYS A 122 9.20 7.83 -1.76
CA LYS A 122 8.55 8.78 -0.85
C LYS A 122 8.38 8.20 0.56
N VAL A 123 7.80 7.00 0.67
CA VAL A 123 7.53 6.38 1.98
C VAL A 123 8.83 5.99 2.68
N SER A 124 9.82 5.51 1.95
CA SER A 124 11.16 5.20 2.49
C SER A 124 11.87 6.47 2.99
N THR A 125 11.78 7.59 2.26
CA THR A 125 12.34 8.87 2.72
C THR A 125 11.66 9.33 4.00
N ILE A 126 10.33 9.23 4.10
CA ILE A 126 9.60 9.55 5.35
C ILE A 126 10.09 8.64 6.49
N TYR A 127 10.19 7.34 6.25
CA TYR A 127 10.67 6.38 7.24
C TYR A 127 12.10 6.69 7.72
N ASP A 128 13.03 6.94 6.80
CA ASP A 128 14.42 7.26 7.10
C ASP A 128 14.56 8.61 7.81
N ASP A 129 13.74 9.60 7.45
CA ASP A 129 13.67 10.90 8.12
C ASP A 129 13.19 10.76 9.58
N ILE A 130 12.14 9.97 9.83
CA ILE A 130 11.66 9.70 11.20
C ILE A 130 12.75 9.03 12.01
N ARG A 131 13.38 7.99 11.44
CA ARG A 131 14.43 7.21 12.10
C ARG A 131 15.68 8.05 12.42
N SER A 132 16.04 8.99 11.54
CA SER A 132 17.24 9.82 11.69
C SER A 132 17.08 10.99 12.66
N ARG A 133 15.85 11.49 12.86
CA ARG A 133 15.59 12.69 13.67
C ARG A 133 15.78 12.54 15.19
N ASN A 134 16.03 11.33 15.68
CA ASN A 134 15.96 10.97 17.11
C ASN A 134 14.53 11.25 17.65
N THR A 135 13.93 10.32 18.37
CA THR A 135 12.49 10.37 18.72
C THR A 135 12.08 11.61 19.51
N ASP A 136 13.05 12.37 20.02
CA ASP A 136 12.86 13.63 20.75
C ASP A 136 12.14 14.73 19.93
N TYR A 137 12.19 14.69 18.59
CA TYR A 137 11.38 15.60 17.74
C TYR A 137 9.87 15.41 17.97
N PHE A 138 9.44 14.15 18.15
CA PHE A 138 8.07 13.75 18.46
C PHE A 138 7.77 13.73 19.97
N ASP A 139 8.77 14.00 20.82
CA ASP A 139 8.59 14.16 22.28
C ASP A 139 8.04 15.56 22.64
N THR A 140 7.99 16.48 21.68
CA THR A 140 7.25 17.73 21.85
C THR A 140 5.74 17.44 21.87
N ASN A 141 4.93 18.28 22.54
CA ASN A 141 3.47 18.13 22.64
C ASN A 141 2.72 18.19 21.27
N ASN A 142 3.43 18.10 20.14
CA ASN A 142 2.90 18.32 18.81
C ASN A 142 2.32 17.03 18.20
N CYS A 143 1.21 16.57 18.77
CA CYS A 143 0.45 15.44 18.22
C CYS A 143 -0.11 15.73 16.81
N LYS A 144 -0.24 17.01 16.47
CA LYS A 144 -0.67 17.47 15.15
C LYS A 144 0.33 17.07 14.06
N ASP A 145 1.63 17.22 14.29
CA ASP A 145 2.65 16.80 13.31
C ASP A 145 2.60 15.28 13.05
N VAL A 146 2.35 14.48 14.09
CA VAL A 146 2.20 13.02 13.96
C VAL A 146 0.96 12.67 13.15
N PHE A 147 -0.16 13.35 13.42
CA PHE A 147 -1.41 13.17 12.68
C PHE A 147 -1.24 13.57 11.20
N GLU A 148 -0.67 14.74 10.93
CA GLU A 148 -0.45 15.25 9.57
C GLU A 148 0.48 14.32 8.77
N LEU A 149 1.58 13.84 9.38
CA LEU A 149 2.49 12.90 8.74
C LEU A 149 1.80 11.55 8.48
N GLY A 150 1.00 11.06 9.43
CA GLY A 150 0.22 9.84 9.27
C GLY A 150 -0.77 9.93 8.08
N LEU A 151 -1.46 11.07 7.95
CA LEU A 151 -2.33 11.35 6.81
C LEU A 151 -1.55 11.53 5.51
N GLU A 152 -0.37 12.16 5.53
CA GLU A 152 0.46 12.36 4.34
C GLU A 152 0.84 11.02 3.70
N VAL A 153 1.28 10.04 4.50
CA VAL A 153 1.62 8.70 4.01
C VAL A 153 0.42 8.04 3.34
N ARG A 154 -0.76 8.11 3.97
CA ARG A 154 -2.00 7.53 3.44
C ARG A 154 -2.50 8.23 2.19
N HIS A 155 -2.40 9.56 2.13
CA HIS A 155 -2.71 10.32 0.92
C HIS A 155 -1.78 9.93 -0.25
N ASN A 156 -0.49 9.75 0.02
CA ASN A 156 0.46 9.25 -1.00
C ASN A 156 0.08 7.86 -1.52
N SER A 157 -0.43 6.95 -0.68
CA SER A 157 -0.97 5.64 -1.10
C SER A 157 -2.24 5.81 -1.94
N CYS A 158 -3.19 6.62 -1.48
CA CYS A 158 -4.44 6.89 -2.20
C CYS A 158 -4.17 7.45 -3.61
N GLU A 159 -3.31 8.46 -3.73
CA GLU A 159 -2.92 9.02 -5.02
C GLU A 159 -2.27 7.99 -5.95
N LEU A 160 -1.43 7.10 -5.42
CA LEU A 160 -0.86 6.01 -6.19
C LEU A 160 -1.98 5.14 -6.78
N TYR A 161 -2.94 4.72 -5.96
CA TYR A 161 -4.03 3.84 -6.40
C TYR A 161 -4.93 4.52 -7.43
N GLU A 162 -5.25 5.81 -7.27
CA GLU A 162 -5.98 6.58 -8.28
C GLU A 162 -5.22 6.69 -9.61
N ARG A 163 -3.88 6.84 -9.57
CA ARG A 163 -3.05 6.85 -10.79
C ARG A 163 -2.99 5.48 -11.44
N LEU A 164 -2.85 4.41 -10.65
CA LEU A 164 -2.85 3.04 -11.15
C LEU A 164 -4.19 2.73 -11.84
N ALA A 165 -5.33 3.09 -11.24
CA ALA A 165 -6.65 2.92 -11.86
C ALA A 165 -6.70 3.48 -13.30
N LYS A 166 -6.16 4.68 -13.51
CA LYS A 166 -6.12 5.37 -14.82
C LYS A 166 -5.13 4.74 -15.82
N LEU A 167 -4.13 4.01 -15.34
CA LEU A 167 -3.13 3.36 -16.19
C LEU A 167 -3.60 2.00 -16.70
N TYR A 168 -4.52 1.34 -16.01
CA TYR A 168 -5.11 0.09 -16.48
C TYR A 168 -6.26 0.36 -17.49
N PRO A 169 -6.55 -0.59 -18.40
CA PRO A 169 -7.70 -0.51 -19.28
C PRO A 169 -9.02 -0.54 -18.50
N THR A 170 -10.08 0.02 -19.10
CA THR A 170 -11.38 0.03 -18.46
C THR A 170 -11.88 -1.39 -18.21
N GLY A 171 -12.13 -1.71 -16.94
CA GLY A 171 -12.44 -3.09 -16.57
C GLY A 171 -12.20 -3.43 -15.10
N PRO A 172 -12.04 -4.73 -14.78
CA PRO A 172 -11.89 -5.20 -13.40
C PRO A 172 -10.67 -4.60 -12.68
N MET A 173 -9.54 -4.43 -13.37
CA MET A 173 -8.32 -3.85 -12.79
C MET A 173 -8.48 -2.37 -12.41
N GLU A 174 -8.99 -1.55 -13.33
CA GLU A 174 -9.32 -0.15 -13.04
C GLU A 174 -10.25 -0.04 -11.82
N LYS A 175 -11.32 -0.86 -11.79
CA LYS A 175 -12.28 -0.88 -10.69
C LYS A 175 -11.65 -1.32 -9.37
N ALA A 176 -10.76 -2.30 -9.39
CA ALA A 176 -10.05 -2.75 -8.20
C ALA A 176 -9.25 -1.61 -7.58
N PHE A 177 -8.41 -0.93 -8.35
CA PHE A 177 -7.63 0.21 -7.85
C PHE A 177 -8.52 1.39 -7.41
N SER A 178 -9.60 1.67 -8.14
CA SER A 178 -10.55 2.72 -7.75
C SER A 178 -11.24 2.40 -6.42
N ASN A 179 -11.65 1.16 -6.22
CA ASN A 179 -12.27 0.70 -4.97
C ASN A 179 -11.28 0.78 -3.80
N ILE A 180 -10.03 0.40 -4.04
CA ILE A 180 -8.95 0.49 -3.04
C ILE A 180 -8.69 1.96 -2.66
N ALA A 181 -8.56 2.86 -3.64
CA ALA A 181 -8.40 4.28 -3.37
C ALA A 181 -9.56 4.83 -2.52
N ASN A 182 -10.80 4.46 -2.86
CA ASN A 182 -11.99 4.88 -2.09
C ASN A 182 -12.01 4.31 -0.67
N LEU A 183 -11.52 3.08 -0.47
CA LEU A 183 -11.39 2.48 0.87
C LEU A 183 -10.46 3.32 1.73
N ILE A 184 -9.24 3.59 1.27
CA ILE A 184 -8.24 4.38 2.00
C ILE A 184 -8.74 5.81 2.24
N LYS A 185 -9.36 6.44 1.24
CA LYS A 185 -9.96 7.78 1.35
C LYS A 185 -11.07 7.84 2.38
N THR A 186 -11.86 6.78 2.51
CA THR A 186 -12.89 6.68 3.56
C THR A 186 -12.24 6.56 4.93
N GLY A 187 -11.18 5.77 5.07
CA GLY A 187 -10.41 5.70 6.31
C GLY A 187 -9.75 7.01 6.72
N ASN A 188 -9.20 7.78 5.75
CA ASN A 188 -8.67 9.11 6.02
C ASN A 188 -9.75 10.02 6.62
N LYS A 189 -10.95 10.04 6.02
CA LYS A 189 -12.07 10.82 6.55
C LYS A 189 -12.50 10.37 7.95
N ASN A 190 -12.43 9.07 8.25
CA ASN A 190 -12.73 8.57 9.59
C ASN A 190 -11.73 9.13 10.60
N LEU A 191 -10.43 9.12 10.29
CA LEU A 191 -9.38 9.66 11.14
C LEU A 191 -9.52 11.17 11.34
N GLU A 192 -9.84 11.92 10.28
CA GLU A 192 -10.13 13.37 10.33
C GLU A 192 -11.39 13.72 11.14
N ASN A 193 -12.32 12.79 11.33
CA ASN A 193 -13.49 13.03 12.18
C ASN A 193 -13.20 12.76 13.67
N ILE A 194 -12.10 12.07 13.96
CA ILE A 194 -11.68 11.72 15.33
C ILE A 194 -10.76 12.83 15.91
N HIS A 195 -9.92 13.45 15.08
CA HIS A 195 -8.89 14.44 15.46
C HIS A 195 -9.13 15.81 14.83
#